data_AF-A0A562TFH3-F1
#
_entry.id   AF-A0A562TFH3-F1
#
_cell.length_a   1.000
_cell.length_b   1.000
_cell.length_c   1.000
_cell.angle_alpha   90.00
_cell.angle_beta   90.00
_cell.angle_gamma   90.00
#
_symmetry.space_group_name_H-M   'P 1'
#
loop_
_entity.id
_entity.type
_entity.pdbx_description
1 polymer ?
#
loop_
_entity_poly.entity_id
_entity_poly.type
_entity_poly.pdbx_seq_one_letter_code
_entity_poly.pdbx_strand_id
1 'polypeptide(L)'
;MLILCTLQAAAQKNYVPAIIITPESDSLRGLVDYRNWRKAPESIHFRKDLSAAEQTFTPLDIRGFLILPANELYVSRPVKLDITDESIDRLLATDEREHLEDTVFLLNIVQGVYNLYVYMDEHDRYHYVYDAEGQPVQELQVLRKKAPGSSSAILTLNHYQQQLYLLFGDCPSIAKRASRASYRENNLRELFAAYHRCRQPSTALTIKQTEKSSVRWGVLAGFSANTIRFTGDHPLARMPYTSSASVLPGLFLDIPCSRQRQQYWLGAELYYKTQDASGERIGARGQPVEQVDLKFTYLQLNVMFRYVYPKGRVRPFVNVGWGNAVVLSENENKRFREGYRDSEAIDGPRKHEGSIFGGLGVQYGRFQVEARHARTNGFSPYNALGTGIRSWQGVVRVRI
;
A
#
# COMPACT_ATOMS: atom_id res chain seq x y z
N MET A 1 15.69 -21.24 -29.35
CA MET A 1 15.13 -22.19 -28.37
C MET A 1 14.83 -21.41 -27.11
N LEU A 2 13.59 -20.95 -26.97
CA LEU A 2 13.13 -20.10 -25.87
C LEU A 2 12.72 -21.03 -24.71
N ILE A 3 13.50 -21.06 -23.63
CA ILE A 3 13.14 -21.85 -22.44
C ILE A 3 12.09 -21.05 -21.68
N LEU A 4 10.82 -21.41 -21.92
CA LEU A 4 9.68 -20.94 -21.15
C LEU A 4 9.75 -21.62 -19.77
N CYS A 5 10.27 -20.91 -18.77
CA CYS A 5 10.27 -21.37 -17.39
C CYS A 5 8.83 -21.25 -16.86
N THR A 6 8.07 -22.34 -16.91
CA THR A 6 6.75 -22.46 -16.29
C THR A 6 6.93 -22.51 -14.79
N LEU A 7 6.97 -21.33 -14.16
CA LEU A 7 6.78 -21.20 -12.71
C LEU A 7 5.38 -21.71 -12.39
N GLN A 8 5.28 -22.95 -11.93
CA GLN A 8 4.11 -23.44 -11.21
C GLN A 8 3.90 -22.50 -10.03
N ALA A 9 2.89 -21.63 -10.14
CA ALA A 9 2.44 -20.78 -9.06
C ALA A 9 1.80 -21.69 -8.00
N ALA A 10 2.62 -22.26 -7.12
CA ALA A 10 2.13 -22.80 -5.87
C ALA A 10 1.44 -21.63 -5.15
N ALA A 11 0.12 -21.70 -5.03
CA ALA A 11 -0.64 -20.79 -4.18
C ALA A 11 0.07 -20.76 -2.82
N GLN A 12 0.70 -19.62 -2.50
CA GLN A 12 1.64 -19.53 -1.38
C GLN A 12 0.85 -19.65 -0.07
N LYS A 13 0.76 -20.87 0.49
CA LYS A 13 0.25 -21.08 1.84
C LYS A 13 1.14 -20.31 2.83
N ASN A 14 0.54 -19.51 3.69
CA ASN A 14 1.23 -18.65 4.65
C ASN A 14 0.97 -19.13 6.08
N TYR A 15 1.64 -20.21 6.46
CA TYR A 15 1.58 -20.72 7.81
C TYR A 15 2.25 -19.76 8.81
N VAL A 16 1.45 -19.25 9.74
CA VAL A 16 1.90 -18.38 10.84
C VAL A 16 1.56 -18.99 12.19
N PRO A 17 2.36 -18.72 13.24
CA PRO A 17 2.06 -19.18 14.59
C PRO A 17 0.67 -18.75 15.06
N ALA A 18 -0.11 -19.70 15.59
CA ALA A 18 -1.46 -19.48 16.06
C ALA A 18 -1.81 -20.37 17.26
N ILE A 19 -2.89 -20.02 17.95
CA ILE A 19 -3.48 -20.80 19.03
C ILE A 19 -4.94 -21.06 18.69
N ILE A 20 -5.35 -22.32 18.69
CA ILE A 20 -6.76 -22.72 18.63
C ILE A 20 -7.30 -22.81 20.06
N ILE A 21 -8.52 -22.29 20.27
CA ILE A 21 -9.25 -22.39 21.54
C ILE A 21 -10.31 -23.49 21.37
N THR A 22 -10.14 -24.60 22.09
CA THR A 22 -11.03 -25.77 21.96
C THR A 22 -12.39 -25.53 22.61
N PRO A 23 -13.40 -26.38 22.33
CA PRO A 23 -14.69 -26.35 23.03
C PRO A 23 -14.59 -26.36 24.56
N GLU A 24 -13.59 -27.07 25.10
CA GLU A 24 -13.30 -27.19 26.54
C GLU A 24 -12.58 -25.96 27.11
N SER A 25 -12.27 -24.96 26.28
CA SER A 25 -11.47 -23.78 26.62
C SER A 25 -9.97 -24.03 26.80
N ASP A 26 -9.47 -25.16 26.27
CA ASP A 26 -8.04 -25.44 26.22
C ASP A 26 -7.37 -24.75 25.03
N SER A 27 -6.03 -24.71 25.05
CA SER A 27 -5.23 -24.06 24.01
C SER A 27 -4.41 -25.08 23.22
N LEU A 28 -4.61 -25.13 21.90
CA LEU A 28 -3.81 -25.93 20.98
C LEU A 28 -2.92 -25.02 20.14
N ARG A 29 -1.60 -25.10 20.36
CA ARG A 29 -0.60 -24.30 19.63
C ARG A 29 -0.21 -24.97 18.31
N GLY A 30 -0.05 -24.16 17.27
CA GLY A 30 0.44 -24.63 15.98
C GLY A 30 0.54 -23.50 14.95
N LEU A 31 0.20 -23.82 13.71
CA LEU A 31 0.32 -22.94 12.56
C LEU A 31 -1.02 -22.89 11.81
N VAL A 32 -1.44 -21.69 11.40
CA VAL A 32 -2.62 -21.48 10.57
C VAL A 32 -2.21 -20.84 9.24
N ASP A 33 -2.79 -21.29 8.12
CA ASP A 33 -2.65 -20.63 6.81
C ASP A 33 -3.39 -19.29 6.83
N TYR A 34 -2.70 -18.24 7.30
CA TYR A 34 -3.27 -16.92 7.49
C TYR A 34 -2.99 -16.03 6.28
N ARG A 35 -4.07 -15.57 5.62
CA ARG A 35 -3.98 -14.77 4.39
C ARG A 35 -4.31 -13.29 4.60
N ASN A 36 -4.13 -12.79 5.83
CA ASN A 36 -4.47 -11.41 6.18
C ASN A 36 -5.92 -11.08 5.80
N TRP A 37 -6.82 -11.88 6.37
CA TRP A 37 -8.23 -11.93 6.01
C TRP A 37 -8.93 -10.58 6.25
N ARG A 38 -9.56 -10.05 5.20
CA ARG A 38 -10.50 -8.92 5.31
C ARG A 38 -11.87 -9.41 5.78
N LYS A 39 -12.35 -10.52 5.20
CA LYS A 39 -13.54 -11.26 5.64
C LYS A 39 -13.07 -12.41 6.53
N ALA A 40 -13.69 -12.61 7.69
CA ALA A 40 -13.39 -13.78 8.51
C ALA A 40 -13.56 -15.06 7.68
N PRO A 41 -12.62 -16.02 7.76
CA PRO A 41 -12.70 -17.22 6.96
C PRO A 41 -13.91 -18.08 7.40
N GLU A 42 -14.47 -18.89 6.52
CA GLU A 42 -15.48 -19.88 6.89
C GLU A 42 -14.84 -21.12 7.55
N SER A 43 -13.57 -21.37 7.26
CA SER A 43 -12.76 -22.41 7.90
C SER A 43 -11.28 -22.03 7.89
N ILE A 44 -10.53 -22.60 8.82
CA ILE A 44 -9.08 -22.41 8.90
C ILE A 44 -8.35 -23.73 8.71
N HIS A 45 -7.19 -23.67 8.05
CA HIS A 45 -6.30 -24.80 7.89
C HIS A 45 -5.16 -24.73 8.92
N PHE A 46 -5.18 -25.67 9.85
CA PHE A 46 -4.26 -25.78 10.97
C PHE A 46 -3.24 -26.91 10.78
N ARG A 47 -2.03 -26.71 11.27
CA ARG A 47 -1.01 -27.77 11.42
C ARG A 47 -0.35 -27.62 12.78
N LYS A 48 -0.06 -28.73 13.45
CA LYS A 48 0.68 -28.70 14.74
C LYS A 48 2.11 -28.17 14.55
N ASP A 49 2.75 -28.56 13.45
CA ASP A 49 4.07 -28.11 13.00
C ASP A 49 4.17 -28.23 11.47
N LEU A 50 5.31 -27.88 10.88
CA LEU A 50 5.48 -27.88 9.42
C LEU A 50 5.41 -29.28 8.78
N SER A 51 5.64 -30.35 9.56
CA SER A 51 5.62 -31.75 9.11
C SER A 51 4.28 -32.45 9.36
N ALA A 52 3.46 -31.91 10.25
CA ALA A 52 2.15 -32.46 10.59
C ALA A 52 1.16 -32.36 9.42
N ALA A 53 0.22 -33.32 9.39
CA ALA A 53 -0.93 -33.28 8.50
C ALA A 53 -1.81 -32.04 8.77
N GLU A 54 -2.43 -31.54 7.71
CA GLU A 54 -3.33 -30.40 7.74
C GLU A 54 -4.70 -30.81 8.28
N GLN A 55 -5.22 -30.03 9.22
CA GLN A 55 -6.55 -30.18 9.80
C GLN A 55 -7.38 -28.94 9.46
N THR A 56 -8.67 -29.12 9.22
CA THR A 56 -9.58 -28.00 8.95
C THR A 56 -10.51 -27.82 10.15
N PHE A 57 -10.64 -26.58 10.62
CA PHE A 57 -11.59 -26.20 11.67
C PHE A 57 -12.56 -25.16 11.17
N THR A 58 -13.84 -25.34 11.50
CA THR A 58 -14.96 -24.42 11.27
C THR A 58 -15.37 -23.75 12.59
N PRO A 59 -16.24 -22.72 12.56
CA PRO A 59 -16.76 -22.10 13.78
C PRO A 59 -17.51 -23.08 14.71
N LEU A 60 -18.01 -24.20 14.18
CA LEU A 60 -18.69 -25.23 14.96
C LEU A 60 -17.71 -26.15 15.70
N ASP A 61 -16.47 -26.27 15.22
CA ASP A 61 -15.49 -27.20 15.79
C ASP A 61 -14.71 -26.60 16.97
N ILE A 62 -14.56 -25.28 17.03
CA ILE A 62 -13.68 -24.57 17.96
C ILE A 62 -14.34 -23.31 18.51
N ARG A 63 -13.94 -22.85 19.70
CA ARG A 63 -14.45 -21.58 20.28
C ARG A 63 -13.84 -20.34 19.63
N GLY A 64 -12.70 -20.50 18.98
CA GLY A 64 -11.98 -19.40 18.34
C GLY A 64 -10.51 -19.72 18.12
N PHE A 65 -9.76 -18.75 17.62
CA PHE A 65 -8.34 -18.87 17.40
C PHE A 65 -7.64 -17.50 17.45
N LEU A 66 -6.38 -17.49 17.89
CA LEU A 66 -5.52 -16.31 17.96
C LEU A 66 -4.39 -16.42 16.94
N ILE A 67 -4.29 -15.45 16.03
CA ILE A 67 -3.15 -15.29 15.14
C ILE A 67 -2.07 -14.49 15.85
N LEU A 68 -1.00 -15.16 16.30
CA LEU A 68 0.00 -14.54 17.18
C LEU A 68 0.72 -13.34 16.55
N PRO A 69 1.16 -13.36 15.26
CA PRO A 69 1.88 -12.23 14.69
C PRO A 69 1.03 -10.97 14.48
N ALA A 70 -0.28 -11.12 14.25
CA ALA A 70 -1.21 -9.98 14.10
C ALA A 70 -1.91 -9.61 15.41
N ASN A 71 -1.80 -10.46 16.44
CA ASN A 71 -2.59 -10.36 17.66
C ASN A 71 -4.11 -10.23 17.37
N GLU A 72 -4.59 -11.01 16.40
CA GLU A 72 -5.99 -11.05 15.98
C GLU A 72 -6.66 -12.28 16.57
N LEU A 73 -7.62 -12.04 17.46
CA LEU A 73 -8.47 -13.07 18.05
C LEU A 73 -9.77 -13.16 17.26
N TYR A 74 -10.03 -14.35 16.72
CA TYR A 74 -11.31 -14.71 16.12
C TYR A 74 -12.08 -15.59 17.10
N VAL A 75 -13.38 -15.37 17.25
CA VAL A 75 -14.24 -16.09 18.20
C VAL A 75 -15.46 -16.63 17.45
N SER A 76 -15.82 -17.87 17.72
CA SER A 76 -17.02 -18.51 17.17
C SER A 76 -18.25 -18.07 17.95
N ARG A 77 -19.26 -17.59 17.21
CA ARG A 77 -20.53 -17.13 17.79
C ARG A 77 -21.71 -17.41 16.87
N PRO A 78 -22.85 -17.87 17.41
CA PRO A 78 -24.11 -17.84 16.68
C PRO A 78 -24.54 -16.38 16.52
N VAL A 79 -24.89 -15.99 15.30
CA VAL A 79 -25.29 -14.63 14.96
C VAL A 79 -26.59 -14.63 14.16
N LYS A 80 -27.34 -13.53 14.30
CA LYS A 80 -28.40 -13.15 13.38
C LYS A 80 -28.05 -11.78 12.81
N LEU A 81 -27.60 -11.73 11.57
CA LEU A 81 -27.13 -10.51 10.91
C LEU A 81 -28.04 -10.16 9.75
N ASP A 82 -28.35 -8.88 9.58
CA ASP A 82 -29.06 -8.38 8.42
C ASP A 82 -28.10 -8.18 7.24
N ILE A 83 -28.04 -9.16 6.33
CA ILE A 83 -27.10 -9.18 5.19
C ILE A 83 -27.67 -8.59 3.89
N THR A 84 -28.87 -7.98 3.97
CA THR A 84 -29.58 -7.40 2.81
C THR A 84 -28.66 -6.53 1.94
N ASP A 85 -28.61 -6.80 0.64
CA ASP A 85 -27.81 -6.02 -0.32
C ASP A 85 -28.28 -4.55 -0.37
N GLU A 86 -27.43 -3.65 0.10
CA GLU A 86 -27.71 -2.21 0.16
C GLU A 86 -27.04 -1.40 -0.98
N SER A 87 -26.65 -2.06 -2.08
CA SER A 87 -26.16 -1.37 -3.28
C SER A 87 -27.25 -0.47 -3.88
N ILE A 88 -26.86 0.67 -4.46
CA ILE A 88 -27.80 1.70 -4.95
C ILE A 88 -28.84 1.12 -5.93
N ASP A 89 -28.40 0.20 -6.78
CA ASP A 89 -29.23 -0.42 -7.81
C ASP A 89 -30.24 -1.42 -7.24
N ARG A 90 -29.90 -2.06 -6.12
CA ARG A 90 -30.72 -3.11 -5.46
C ARG A 90 -31.44 -2.62 -4.22
N LEU A 91 -31.17 -1.40 -3.75
CA LEU A 91 -31.86 -0.78 -2.62
C LEU A 91 -33.37 -0.72 -2.93
N LEU A 92 -34.14 -1.61 -2.32
CA LEU A 92 -35.59 -1.64 -2.46
C LEU A 92 -36.23 -0.58 -1.55
N ALA A 93 -37.44 -0.17 -1.89
CA ALA A 93 -38.29 0.62 -1.00
C ALA A 93 -39.01 -0.27 0.04
N THR A 94 -38.92 -1.60 -0.10
CA THR A 94 -39.58 -2.57 0.76
C THR A 94 -38.81 -2.73 2.08
N ASP A 95 -39.53 -3.14 3.13
CA ASP A 95 -38.94 -3.47 4.44
C ASP A 95 -38.57 -4.97 4.53
N GLU A 96 -38.53 -5.70 3.40
CA GLU A 96 -38.05 -7.09 3.38
C GLU A 96 -36.54 -7.11 3.61
N ARG A 97 -36.09 -7.95 4.55
CA ARG A 97 -34.69 -8.07 4.95
C ARG A 97 -34.23 -9.51 4.87
N GLU A 98 -33.00 -9.68 4.39
CA GLU A 98 -32.30 -10.95 4.35
C GLU A 98 -31.45 -11.10 5.60
N HIS A 99 -31.59 -12.25 6.27
CA HIS A 99 -30.89 -12.52 7.52
C HIS A 99 -29.98 -13.74 7.39
N LEU A 100 -28.73 -13.59 7.79
CA LEU A 100 -27.81 -14.69 8.06
C LEU A 100 -28.04 -15.16 9.49
N GLU A 101 -28.48 -16.41 9.66
CA GLU A 101 -28.58 -17.10 10.95
C GLU A 101 -27.64 -18.31 10.97
N ASP A 102 -26.40 -18.11 11.42
CA ASP A 102 -25.36 -19.15 11.42
C ASP A 102 -24.33 -18.92 12.54
N THR A 103 -23.46 -19.91 12.79
CA THR A 103 -22.27 -19.76 13.65
C THR A 103 -21.08 -19.37 12.80
N VAL A 104 -20.55 -18.17 13.03
CA VAL A 104 -19.43 -17.61 12.25
C VAL A 104 -18.24 -17.29 13.13
N PHE A 105 -17.05 -17.19 12.51
CA PHE A 105 -15.91 -16.55 13.15
C PHE A 105 -16.07 -15.03 13.11
N LEU A 106 -16.02 -14.40 14.28
CA LEU A 106 -16.03 -12.95 14.45
C LEU A 106 -14.66 -12.47 14.89
N LEU A 107 -14.16 -11.38 14.29
CA LEU A 107 -12.93 -10.76 14.75
C LEU A 107 -13.21 -9.92 16.00
N ASN A 108 -12.55 -10.23 17.11
CA ASN A 108 -12.67 -9.46 18.36
C ASN A 108 -11.89 -8.14 18.25
N ILE A 109 -12.58 -7.03 18.54
CA ILE A 109 -12.04 -5.66 18.51
C ILE A 109 -11.81 -5.13 19.92
N VAL A 110 -12.74 -5.42 20.83
CA VAL A 110 -12.66 -5.07 22.25
C VAL A 110 -13.09 -6.28 23.07
N GLN A 111 -12.32 -6.60 24.11
CA GLN A 111 -12.69 -7.53 25.16
C GLN A 111 -12.70 -6.79 26.49
N GLY A 112 -13.90 -6.66 27.07
CA GLY A 112 -14.18 -5.82 28.23
C GLY A 112 -15.51 -6.20 28.89
N VAL A 113 -16.23 -5.21 29.45
CA VAL A 113 -17.56 -5.47 30.07
C VAL A 113 -18.55 -5.98 29.01
N TYR A 114 -18.54 -5.32 27.86
CA TYR A 114 -19.12 -5.83 26.63
C TYR A 114 -17.98 -6.10 25.66
N ASN A 115 -18.01 -7.26 25.00
CA ASN A 115 -17.10 -7.52 23.91
C ASN A 115 -17.67 -6.90 22.63
N LEU A 116 -16.79 -6.33 21.81
CA LEU A 116 -17.14 -5.81 20.50
C LEU A 116 -16.42 -6.64 19.45
N TYR A 117 -17.17 -7.11 18.46
CA TYR A 117 -16.65 -7.86 17.34
C TYR A 117 -17.05 -7.21 16.01
N VAL A 118 -16.36 -7.61 14.95
CA VAL A 118 -16.69 -7.24 13.57
C VAL A 118 -16.79 -8.47 12.69
N TYR A 119 -17.79 -8.44 11.80
CA TYR A 119 -17.98 -9.36 10.69
C TYR A 119 -18.08 -8.55 9.39
N MET A 120 -17.62 -9.13 8.28
CA MET A 120 -17.83 -8.54 6.95
C MET A 120 -18.67 -9.49 6.12
N ASP A 121 -19.80 -9.04 5.59
CA ASP A 121 -20.69 -9.87 4.77
C ASP A 121 -20.13 -10.07 3.36
N GLU A 122 -20.87 -10.81 2.53
CA GLU A 122 -20.56 -11.00 1.10
C GLU A 122 -20.72 -9.74 0.24
N HIS A 123 -21.42 -8.73 0.74
CA HIS A 123 -21.62 -7.42 0.12
C HIS A 123 -20.58 -6.39 0.59
N ASP A 124 -19.47 -6.84 1.22
CA ASP A 124 -18.37 -6.01 1.72
C ASP A 124 -18.79 -5.01 2.83
N ARG A 125 -19.92 -5.24 3.49
CA ARG A 125 -20.43 -4.40 4.60
C ARG A 125 -19.92 -4.89 5.94
N TYR A 126 -19.58 -3.95 6.81
CA TYR A 126 -19.15 -4.24 8.17
C TYR A 126 -20.36 -4.32 9.11
N HIS A 127 -20.47 -5.43 9.81
CA HIS A 127 -21.43 -5.66 10.89
C HIS A 127 -20.67 -5.60 12.21
N TYR A 128 -21.02 -4.65 13.07
CA TYR A 128 -20.50 -4.64 14.44
C TYR A 128 -21.50 -5.32 15.35
N VAL A 129 -21.01 -6.31 16.10
CA VAL A 129 -21.82 -7.08 17.03
C VAL A 129 -21.19 -7.05 18.41
N TYR A 130 -22.02 -7.17 19.44
CA TYR A 130 -21.56 -7.20 20.81
C TYR A 130 -22.21 -8.33 21.61
N ASP A 131 -21.51 -8.78 22.63
CA ASP A 131 -22.04 -9.70 23.64
C ASP A 131 -21.51 -9.33 25.03
N ALA A 132 -22.09 -9.97 26.04
CA ALA A 132 -21.56 -10.04 27.39
C ALA A 132 -21.67 -11.49 27.86
N GLU A 133 -21.00 -11.81 28.96
CA GLU A 133 -21.08 -13.14 29.55
C GLU A 133 -22.54 -13.51 29.86
N GLY A 134 -22.97 -14.69 29.36
CA GLY A 134 -24.34 -15.19 29.54
C GLY A 134 -25.42 -14.47 28.72
N GLN A 135 -25.05 -13.53 27.84
CA GLN A 135 -26.00 -12.81 26.97
C GLN A 135 -25.86 -13.26 25.51
N PRO A 136 -26.97 -13.30 24.74
CA PRO A 136 -26.90 -13.59 23.31
C PRO A 136 -26.18 -12.46 22.56
N VAL A 137 -25.57 -12.80 21.43
CA VAL A 137 -24.92 -11.82 20.54
C VAL A 137 -25.98 -10.92 19.92
N GLN A 138 -25.71 -9.62 19.87
CA GLN A 138 -26.58 -8.63 19.24
C GLN A 138 -25.83 -7.80 18.21
N GLU A 139 -26.50 -7.53 17.09
CA GLU A 139 -26.02 -6.61 16.07
C GLU A 139 -26.33 -5.15 16.43
N LEU A 140 -25.36 -4.26 16.20
CA LEU A 140 -25.57 -2.83 16.17
C LEU A 140 -26.19 -2.46 14.81
N GLN A 141 -27.49 -2.17 14.81
CA GLN A 141 -28.28 -2.10 13.58
C GLN A 141 -28.15 -0.74 12.88
N VAL A 142 -27.83 -0.78 11.59
CA VAL A 142 -27.92 0.34 10.66
C VAL A 142 -28.71 -0.10 9.45
N LEU A 143 -29.74 0.65 9.08
CA LEU A 143 -30.60 0.31 7.94
C LEU A 143 -30.53 1.41 6.90
N ARG A 144 -30.39 1.04 5.63
CA ARG A 144 -30.46 1.99 4.51
C ARG A 144 -31.60 1.60 3.58
N LYS A 145 -32.47 2.56 3.25
CA LYS A 145 -33.58 2.36 2.33
C LYS A 145 -33.83 3.57 1.44
N LYS A 146 -34.52 3.37 0.31
CA LYS A 146 -34.87 4.50 -0.59
C LYS A 146 -35.83 5.44 0.15
N ALA A 147 -35.61 6.73 0.02
CA ALA A 147 -36.51 7.72 0.57
C ALA A 147 -37.87 7.63 -0.15
N PRO A 148 -39.00 7.69 0.57
CA PRO A 148 -40.31 7.72 -0.06
C PRO A 148 -40.39 8.85 -1.10
N GLY A 149 -40.80 8.53 -2.33
CA GLY A 149 -40.98 9.52 -3.40
C GLY A 149 -39.72 9.99 -4.11
N SER A 150 -38.54 9.40 -3.84
CA SER A 150 -37.30 9.70 -4.58
C SER A 150 -36.56 8.42 -4.96
N SER A 151 -36.16 8.31 -6.23
CA SER A 151 -35.35 7.18 -6.71
C SER A 151 -33.86 7.31 -6.36
N SER A 152 -33.41 8.50 -5.95
CA SER A 152 -31.99 8.81 -5.72
C SER A 152 -31.62 9.14 -4.27
N ALA A 153 -32.60 9.50 -3.42
CA ALA A 153 -32.33 9.78 -2.02
C ALA A 153 -32.34 8.51 -1.16
N ILE A 154 -31.33 8.36 -0.30
CA ILE A 154 -31.18 7.23 0.62
C ILE A 154 -31.44 7.72 2.05
N LEU A 155 -32.41 7.09 2.72
CA LEU A 155 -32.66 7.25 4.14
C LEU A 155 -31.77 6.26 4.91
N THR A 156 -31.03 6.75 5.91
CA THR A 156 -30.23 5.92 6.82
C THR A 156 -30.79 6.00 8.23
N LEU A 157 -31.20 4.86 8.78
CA LEU A 157 -31.72 4.72 10.13
C LEU A 157 -30.62 4.15 11.04
N ASN A 158 -30.11 4.98 11.94
CA ASN A 158 -29.01 4.65 12.85
C ASN A 158 -29.52 4.04 14.16
N HIS A 159 -30.26 2.92 14.11
CA HIS A 159 -30.83 2.29 15.31
C HIS A 159 -29.78 1.97 16.38
N TYR A 160 -28.56 1.65 15.98
CA TYR A 160 -27.43 1.44 16.88
C TYR A 160 -27.16 2.60 17.84
N GLN A 161 -27.45 3.85 17.46
CA GLN A 161 -27.23 5.00 18.35
C GLN A 161 -28.16 4.93 19.56
N GLN A 162 -29.41 4.51 19.36
CA GLN A 162 -30.37 4.30 20.43
C GLN A 162 -30.03 3.02 21.23
N GLN A 163 -29.64 1.94 20.54
CA GLN A 163 -29.19 0.69 21.20
C GLN A 163 -28.04 0.99 22.17
N LEU A 164 -27.00 1.70 21.71
CA LEU A 164 -25.85 2.04 22.55
C LEU A 164 -26.18 3.06 23.65
N TYR A 165 -27.08 4.01 23.40
CA TYR A 165 -27.53 4.95 24.43
C TYR A 165 -28.17 4.21 25.60
N LEU A 166 -29.03 3.23 25.31
CA LEU A 166 -29.67 2.38 26.32
C LEU A 166 -28.65 1.44 26.99
N LEU A 167 -27.79 0.78 26.19
CA LEU A 167 -26.78 -0.15 26.67
C LEU A 167 -25.82 0.48 27.69
N PHE A 168 -25.49 1.76 27.49
CA PHE A 168 -24.55 2.51 28.35
C PHE A 168 -25.24 3.46 29.31
N GLY A 169 -26.54 3.28 29.58
CA GLY A 169 -27.36 4.20 30.38
C GLY A 169 -26.85 4.44 31.81
N ASP A 170 -26.12 3.48 32.38
CA ASP A 170 -25.47 3.58 33.68
C ASP A 170 -24.17 4.41 33.68
N CYS A 171 -23.74 4.87 32.51
CA CYS A 171 -22.65 5.83 32.31
C CYS A 171 -23.15 7.02 31.45
N PRO A 172 -23.88 8.01 32.03
CA PRO A 172 -24.62 9.03 31.26
C PRO A 172 -23.79 9.84 30.26
N SER A 173 -22.53 10.14 30.59
CA SER A 173 -21.61 10.85 29.70
C SER A 173 -21.24 10.01 28.47
N ILE A 174 -21.11 8.69 28.63
CA ILE A 174 -20.82 7.74 27.55
C ILE A 174 -22.07 7.47 26.72
N ALA A 175 -23.23 7.28 27.34
CA ALA A 175 -24.51 7.16 26.64
C ALA A 175 -24.77 8.36 25.71
N LYS A 176 -24.58 9.58 26.20
CA LYS A 176 -24.75 10.81 25.39
C LYS A 176 -23.75 10.91 24.23
N ARG A 177 -22.54 10.36 24.38
CA ARG A 177 -21.57 10.25 23.27
C ARG A 177 -22.01 9.19 22.26
N ALA A 178 -22.56 8.08 22.74
CA ALA A 178 -23.00 6.98 21.89
C ALA A 178 -24.15 7.37 20.95
N SER A 179 -25.08 8.23 21.40
CA SER A 179 -26.19 8.72 20.55
C SER A 179 -25.75 9.60 19.37
N ARG A 180 -24.46 9.96 19.29
CA ARG A 180 -23.88 10.79 18.22
C ARG A 180 -22.69 10.13 17.53
N ALA A 181 -22.31 8.94 17.95
CA ALA A 181 -21.16 8.25 17.38
C ALA A 181 -21.48 7.76 15.97
N SER A 182 -20.49 7.81 15.08
CA SER A 182 -20.63 7.22 13.75
C SER A 182 -20.39 5.72 13.79
N TYR A 183 -21.03 4.99 12.88
CA TYR A 183 -20.86 3.55 12.65
C TYR A 183 -19.50 3.22 11.99
N ARG A 184 -18.40 3.42 12.74
CA ARG A 184 -17.01 3.16 12.31
C ARG A 184 -16.26 2.45 13.43
N GLU A 185 -15.40 1.49 13.09
CA GLU A 185 -14.65 0.66 14.05
C GLU A 185 -13.97 1.50 15.12
N ASN A 186 -13.19 2.52 14.74
CA ASN A 186 -12.46 3.37 15.70
C ASN A 186 -13.41 4.03 16.72
N ASN A 187 -14.55 4.55 16.27
CA ASN A 187 -15.50 5.25 17.15
C ASN A 187 -16.23 4.29 18.08
N LEU A 188 -16.65 3.12 17.58
CA LEU A 188 -17.29 2.09 18.40
C LEU A 188 -16.29 1.50 19.39
N ARG A 189 -15.08 1.18 18.95
CA ARG A 189 -13.99 0.70 19.82
C ARG A 189 -13.69 1.67 20.95
N GLU A 190 -13.59 2.96 20.65
CA GLU A 190 -13.37 4.00 21.67
C GLU A 190 -14.53 4.10 22.67
N LEU A 191 -15.78 3.94 22.20
CA LEU A 191 -16.95 3.93 23.08
C LEU A 191 -16.95 2.73 24.02
N PHE A 192 -16.78 1.51 23.51
CA PHE A 192 -16.74 0.29 24.34
C PHE A 192 -15.58 0.32 25.33
N ALA A 193 -14.41 0.83 24.91
CA ALA A 193 -13.27 1.04 25.79
C ALA A 193 -13.53 2.11 26.87
N ALA A 194 -14.25 3.19 26.53
CA ALA A 194 -14.65 4.20 27.50
C ALA A 194 -15.69 3.67 28.49
N TYR A 195 -16.62 2.85 28.01
CA TYR A 195 -17.63 2.20 28.85
C TYR A 195 -17.01 1.22 29.84
N HIS A 196 -16.12 0.33 29.39
CA HIS A 196 -15.40 -0.58 30.29
C HIS A 196 -14.65 0.19 31.38
N ARG A 197 -13.95 1.28 31.04
CA ARG A 197 -13.26 2.13 32.03
C ARG A 197 -14.22 2.82 33.01
N CYS A 198 -15.44 3.15 32.59
CA CYS A 198 -16.47 3.71 33.48
C CYS A 198 -16.94 2.66 34.51
N ARG A 199 -17.12 1.40 34.10
CA ARG A 199 -17.67 0.33 34.95
C ARG A 199 -16.61 -0.43 35.76
N GLN A 200 -15.41 -0.58 35.20
CA GLN A 200 -14.32 -1.38 35.74
C GLN A 200 -12.98 -0.63 35.58
N PRO A 201 -12.79 0.53 36.24
CA PRO A 201 -11.61 1.39 36.04
C PRO A 201 -10.28 0.71 36.38
N SER A 202 -10.30 -0.33 37.23
CA SER A 202 -9.13 -1.08 37.70
C SER A 202 -8.86 -2.37 36.93
N THR A 203 -9.71 -2.75 35.97
CA THR A 203 -9.55 -4.00 35.20
C THR A 203 -8.83 -3.73 33.89
N ALA A 204 -7.99 -4.69 33.48
CA ALA A 204 -7.29 -4.60 32.20
C ALA A 204 -8.28 -4.79 31.04
N LEU A 205 -8.27 -3.83 30.12
CA LEU A 205 -9.02 -3.91 28.87
C LEU A 205 -8.13 -4.48 27.77
N THR A 206 -8.62 -5.49 27.05
CA THR A 206 -7.92 -5.99 25.85
C THR A 206 -8.55 -5.37 24.62
N ILE A 207 -7.74 -4.65 23.83
CA ILE A 207 -8.17 -4.03 22.57
C ILE A 207 -7.29 -4.60 21.45
N LYS A 208 -7.91 -4.96 20.31
CA LYS A 208 -7.17 -5.24 19.08
C LYS A 208 -6.27 -4.04 18.77
N GLN A 209 -4.96 -4.27 18.71
CA GLN A 209 -4.03 -3.21 18.35
C GLN A 209 -4.27 -2.81 16.90
N THR A 210 -4.50 -1.52 16.65
CA THR A 210 -4.53 -0.99 15.28
C THR A 210 -3.16 -1.20 14.67
N GLU A 211 -3.08 -1.93 13.56
CA GLU A 211 -1.87 -1.95 12.75
C GLU A 211 -1.60 -0.52 12.26
N LYS A 212 -0.60 0.16 12.84
CA LYS A 212 -0.16 1.44 12.31
C LYS A 212 0.38 1.19 10.91
N SER A 213 -0.26 1.79 9.90
CA SER A 213 0.29 1.83 8.55
C SER A 213 1.70 2.40 8.64
N SER A 214 2.71 1.56 8.41
CA SER A 214 4.11 1.94 8.55
C SER A 214 4.60 2.62 7.29
N VAL A 215 3.91 3.66 6.86
CA VAL A 215 4.40 4.53 5.80
C VAL A 215 5.79 5.00 6.23
N ARG A 216 6.76 4.85 5.33
CA ARG A 216 8.14 5.28 5.57
C ARG A 216 8.43 6.44 4.63
N TRP A 217 9.07 7.47 5.14
CA TRP A 217 9.52 8.58 4.33
C TRP A 217 10.92 9.00 4.77
N GLY A 218 11.55 9.82 3.95
CA GLY A 218 12.86 10.36 4.30
C GLY A 218 13.51 11.05 3.13
N VAL A 219 14.82 11.22 3.26
CA VAL A 219 15.66 11.89 2.27
C VAL A 219 16.45 10.87 1.47
N LEU A 220 16.75 11.21 0.22
CA LEU A 220 17.67 10.48 -0.62
C LEU A 220 18.70 11.42 -1.23
N ALA A 221 19.89 10.87 -1.46
CA ALA A 221 20.94 11.50 -2.23
C ALA A 221 21.59 10.43 -3.11
N GLY A 222 22.07 10.82 -4.28
CA GLY A 222 22.72 9.88 -5.17
C GLY A 222 23.55 10.57 -6.25
N PHE A 223 24.20 9.75 -7.05
CA PHE A 223 24.91 10.16 -8.24
C PHE A 223 24.43 9.35 -9.44
N SER A 224 24.52 9.93 -10.63
CA SER A 224 24.13 9.32 -11.90
C SER A 224 25.20 9.56 -12.94
N ALA A 225 25.81 8.49 -13.45
CA ALA A 225 26.67 8.54 -14.63
C ALA A 225 25.80 8.31 -15.87
N ASN A 226 25.70 9.32 -16.73
CA ASN A 226 24.77 9.40 -17.85
C ASN A 226 25.52 9.31 -19.17
N THR A 227 25.06 8.43 -20.05
CA THR A 227 25.49 8.36 -21.45
C THR A 227 24.31 8.69 -22.33
N ILE A 228 24.42 9.79 -23.07
CA ILE A 228 23.39 10.27 -24.00
C ILE A 228 23.73 9.72 -25.39
N ARG A 229 22.74 9.15 -26.07
CA ARG A 229 22.91 8.63 -27.43
C ARG A 229 22.01 9.40 -28.39
N PHE A 230 22.65 10.15 -29.28
CA PHE A 230 21.99 10.79 -30.42
C PHE A 230 21.91 9.79 -31.56
N THR A 231 20.73 9.56 -32.10
CA THR A 231 20.46 8.54 -33.14
C THR A 231 19.45 9.08 -34.16
N GLY A 232 19.43 8.53 -35.36
CA GLY A 232 18.53 8.94 -36.45
C GLY A 232 19.22 9.80 -37.51
N ASP A 233 18.45 10.23 -38.51
CA ASP A 233 18.96 11.06 -39.61
C ASP A 233 18.84 12.54 -39.27
N HIS A 234 19.70 12.99 -38.36
CA HIS A 234 19.80 14.38 -37.93
C HIS A 234 21.27 14.78 -37.76
N PRO A 235 21.68 16.02 -38.07
CA PRO A 235 23.09 16.44 -37.95
C PRO A 235 23.69 16.20 -36.56
N LEU A 236 22.91 16.39 -35.50
CA LEU A 236 23.37 16.13 -34.12
C LEU A 236 23.66 14.66 -33.84
N ALA A 237 23.16 13.70 -34.63
CA ALA A 237 23.48 12.28 -34.46
C ALA A 237 24.85 11.89 -35.06
N ARG A 238 25.52 12.81 -35.78
CA ARG A 238 26.74 12.53 -36.55
C ARG A 238 28.03 12.91 -35.81
N MET A 239 27.94 13.23 -34.53
CA MET A 239 29.08 13.63 -33.71
C MET A 239 29.07 12.91 -32.34
N PRO A 240 30.25 12.67 -31.74
CA PRO A 240 30.33 12.10 -30.41
C PRO A 240 29.95 13.13 -29.33
N TYR A 241 29.36 12.65 -28.24
CA TYR A 241 29.05 13.44 -27.05
C TYR A 241 29.70 12.85 -25.81
N THR A 242 30.12 13.71 -24.90
CA THR A 242 30.69 13.31 -23.62
C THR A 242 29.61 12.79 -22.67
N SER A 243 29.98 11.83 -21.82
CA SER A 243 29.12 11.35 -20.73
C SER A 243 29.14 12.37 -19.59
N SER A 244 28.01 12.55 -18.91
CA SER A 244 27.84 13.51 -17.82
C SER A 244 27.56 12.84 -16.49
N ALA A 245 27.85 13.55 -15.40
CA ALA A 245 27.50 13.15 -14.05
C ALA A 245 26.42 14.08 -13.51
N SER A 246 25.47 13.54 -12.74
CA SER A 246 24.49 14.34 -12.02
C SER A 246 24.29 13.86 -10.59
N VAL A 247 23.98 14.82 -9.71
CA VAL A 247 23.58 14.54 -8.33
C VAL A 247 22.07 14.42 -8.23
N LEU A 248 21.60 13.57 -7.32
CA LEU A 248 20.18 13.22 -7.17
C LEU A 248 19.67 13.53 -5.75
N PRO A 249 19.57 14.80 -5.32
CA PRO A 249 18.99 15.13 -4.03
C PRO A 249 17.46 15.07 -4.08
N GLY A 250 16.83 14.44 -3.08
CA GLY A 250 15.38 14.34 -3.06
C GLY A 250 14.78 13.72 -1.81
N LEU A 251 13.50 13.37 -1.95
CA LEU A 251 12.67 12.76 -0.93
C LEU A 251 12.11 11.43 -1.43
N PHE A 252 11.80 10.52 -0.50
CA PHE A 252 11.09 9.29 -0.83
C PHE A 252 9.93 9.03 0.14
N LEU A 253 8.97 8.23 -0.35
CA LEU A 253 7.82 7.71 0.37
C LEU A 253 7.63 6.23 -0.01
N ASP A 254 7.75 5.32 0.95
CA ASP A 254 7.49 3.90 0.76
C ASP A 254 6.20 3.51 1.53
N ILE A 255 5.24 2.96 0.80
CA ILE A 255 3.95 2.46 1.31
C ILE A 255 3.96 0.92 1.25
N PRO A 256 3.77 0.20 2.36
CA PRO A 256 3.78 -1.25 2.34
C PRO A 256 2.52 -1.79 1.66
N CYS A 257 2.69 -2.68 0.68
CA CYS A 257 1.57 -3.35 0.01
C CYS A 257 1.01 -4.54 0.82
N SER A 258 1.80 -5.10 1.74
CA SER A 258 1.39 -6.22 2.60
C SER A 258 1.48 -5.86 4.07
N ARG A 259 0.43 -6.21 4.81
CA ARG A 259 0.28 -5.99 6.26
C ARG A 259 1.27 -6.82 7.09
N GLN A 260 1.52 -8.06 6.69
CA GLN A 260 2.47 -8.94 7.37
C GLN A 260 3.77 -9.11 6.58
N ARG A 261 4.90 -8.92 7.28
CA ARG A 261 6.30 -9.00 6.80
C ARG A 261 6.84 -7.80 6.01
N GLN A 262 5.98 -6.89 5.55
CA GLN A 262 6.38 -5.68 4.82
C GLN A 262 7.45 -5.97 3.76
N GLN A 263 7.23 -7.00 2.95
CA GLN A 263 8.16 -7.43 1.90
C GLN A 263 7.94 -6.60 0.64
N TYR A 264 6.69 -6.32 0.32
CA TYR A 264 6.29 -5.58 -0.87
C TYR A 264 5.99 -4.15 -0.51
N TRP A 265 6.57 -3.21 -1.26
CA TRP A 265 6.39 -1.78 -1.10
C TRP A 265 6.11 -1.12 -2.43
N LEU A 266 5.18 -0.18 -2.41
CA LEU A 266 5.04 0.84 -3.43
C LEU A 266 5.86 2.05 -2.99
N GLY A 267 6.90 2.36 -3.74
CA GLY A 267 7.78 3.49 -3.47
C GLY A 267 7.51 4.64 -4.43
N ALA A 268 7.58 5.86 -3.91
CA ALA A 268 7.64 7.09 -4.68
C ALA A 268 8.92 7.87 -4.32
N GLU A 269 9.60 8.43 -5.32
CA GLU A 269 10.75 9.32 -5.11
C GLU A 269 10.55 10.61 -5.89
N LEU A 270 10.90 11.73 -5.29
CA LEU A 270 10.92 13.03 -5.95
C LEU A 270 12.32 13.62 -5.79
N TYR A 271 13.04 13.83 -6.89
CA TYR A 271 14.39 14.39 -6.84
C TYR A 271 14.70 15.29 -8.02
N TYR A 272 15.68 16.16 -7.83
CA TYR A 272 16.27 16.95 -8.90
C TYR A 272 17.35 16.13 -9.62
N LYS A 273 17.49 16.34 -10.93
CA LYS A 273 18.63 15.83 -11.70
C LYS A 273 19.03 16.83 -12.76
N THR A 274 20.30 16.81 -13.13
CA THR A 274 20.82 17.52 -14.31
C THR A 274 21.16 16.54 -15.42
N GLN A 275 21.05 16.99 -16.66
CA GLN A 275 21.51 16.28 -17.85
C GLN A 275 22.34 17.23 -18.68
N ASP A 276 23.60 16.85 -18.86
CA ASP A 276 24.59 17.67 -19.55
C ASP A 276 25.09 16.86 -20.75
N ALA A 277 25.21 17.50 -21.92
CA ALA A 277 25.78 16.91 -23.13
C ALA A 277 26.59 17.97 -23.86
N SER A 278 27.87 17.69 -24.07
CA SER A 278 28.74 18.53 -24.89
C SER A 278 29.34 17.69 -26.02
N GLY A 279 29.31 18.24 -27.22
CA GLY A 279 29.87 17.61 -28.41
C GLY A 279 30.61 18.63 -29.25
N GLU A 280 31.73 18.21 -29.84
CA GLU A 280 32.54 19.05 -30.71
C GLU A 280 32.92 18.27 -31.98
N ARG A 281 32.90 18.95 -33.12
CA ARG A 281 33.43 18.47 -34.39
C ARG A 281 34.57 19.37 -34.82
N ILE A 282 35.75 18.77 -34.97
CA ILE A 282 36.98 19.47 -35.33
C ILE A 282 37.16 19.45 -36.85
N GLY A 283 37.51 20.59 -37.44
CA GLY A 283 37.80 20.72 -38.87
C GLY A 283 39.22 20.30 -39.25
N ALA A 284 39.52 20.30 -40.54
CA ALA A 284 40.85 19.91 -41.06
C ALA A 284 42.02 20.77 -40.55
N ARG A 285 41.73 21.98 -40.05
CA ARG A 285 42.71 22.92 -39.47
C ARG A 285 42.85 22.82 -37.94
N GLY A 286 42.22 21.81 -37.31
CA GLY A 286 42.30 21.61 -35.86
C GLY A 286 41.44 22.57 -35.02
N GLN A 287 40.57 23.37 -35.65
CA GLN A 287 39.65 24.29 -34.96
C GLN A 287 38.23 23.68 -34.88
N PRO A 288 37.43 24.00 -33.84
CA PRO A 288 36.02 23.63 -33.77
C PRO A 288 35.26 24.22 -34.96
N VAL A 289 34.69 23.35 -35.80
CA VAL A 289 33.79 23.79 -36.88
C VAL A 289 32.32 23.70 -36.47
N GLU A 290 32.03 22.94 -35.41
CA GLU A 290 30.70 22.82 -34.81
C GLU A 290 30.81 22.39 -33.34
N GLN A 291 30.16 23.12 -32.44
CA GLN A 291 30.12 22.84 -31.01
C GLN A 291 28.66 22.88 -30.54
N VAL A 292 28.30 21.94 -29.67
CA VAL A 292 26.95 21.79 -29.12
C VAL A 292 27.06 21.62 -27.62
N ASP A 293 26.37 22.49 -26.87
CA ASP A 293 26.29 22.44 -25.42
C ASP A 293 24.82 22.44 -24.97
N LEU A 294 24.45 21.36 -24.28
CA LEU A 294 23.10 21.11 -23.79
C LEU A 294 23.16 20.88 -22.28
N LYS A 295 22.37 21.61 -21.50
CA LYS A 295 22.27 21.45 -20.06
C LYS A 295 20.84 21.71 -19.58
N PHE A 296 20.21 20.68 -19.05
CA PHE A 296 18.84 20.73 -18.57
C PHE A 296 18.74 20.31 -17.11
N THR A 297 17.95 21.05 -16.33
CA THR A 297 17.58 20.70 -14.96
C THR A 297 16.17 20.13 -14.97
N TYR A 298 15.99 18.97 -14.35
CA TYR A 298 14.70 18.29 -14.24
C TYR A 298 14.29 18.09 -12.79
N LEU A 299 12.98 18.11 -12.58
CA LEU A 299 12.34 17.48 -11.42
C LEU A 299 11.80 16.12 -11.86
N GLN A 300 12.21 15.05 -11.20
CA GLN A 300 11.80 13.69 -11.53
C GLN A 300 11.00 13.06 -10.41
N LEU A 301 9.81 12.57 -10.76
CA LEU A 301 8.97 11.71 -9.94
C LEU A 301 9.11 10.26 -10.41
N ASN A 302 9.58 9.38 -9.53
CA ASN A 302 9.59 7.94 -9.75
C ASN A 302 8.50 7.26 -8.95
N VAL A 303 7.93 6.22 -9.55
CA VAL A 303 7.08 5.25 -8.86
C VAL A 303 7.65 3.86 -9.12
N MET A 304 7.76 3.04 -8.08
CA MET A 304 8.40 1.73 -8.17
C MET A 304 7.73 0.70 -7.30
N PHE A 305 7.77 -0.54 -7.76
CA PHE A 305 7.49 -1.71 -6.93
C PHE A 305 8.80 -2.25 -6.37
N ARG A 306 8.81 -2.57 -5.07
CA ARG A 306 10.01 -3.05 -4.37
C ARG A 306 9.69 -4.30 -3.58
N TYR A 307 10.54 -5.30 -3.73
CA TYR A 307 10.59 -6.48 -2.87
C TYR A 307 11.79 -6.40 -1.94
N VAL A 308 11.56 -6.48 -0.63
CA VAL A 308 12.56 -6.50 0.43
C VAL A 308 12.56 -7.88 1.09
N TYR A 309 13.72 -8.51 1.14
CA TYR A 309 13.87 -9.80 1.81
C TYR A 309 13.54 -9.66 3.31
N PRO A 310 12.65 -10.50 3.87
CA PRO A 310 12.07 -10.28 5.20
C PRO A 310 13.00 -10.56 6.39
N LYS A 311 14.04 -11.38 6.22
CA LYS A 311 14.85 -11.92 7.31
C LYS A 311 16.21 -11.24 7.40
N GLY A 312 16.77 -11.19 8.61
CA GLY A 312 18.11 -10.67 8.88
C GLY A 312 18.16 -9.17 9.20
N ARG A 313 19.31 -8.74 9.75
CA ARG A 313 19.58 -7.31 10.05
C ARG A 313 19.88 -6.50 8.79
N VAL A 314 20.56 -7.12 7.82
CA VAL A 314 20.79 -6.60 6.48
C VAL A 314 19.80 -7.28 5.54
N ARG A 315 18.94 -6.49 4.90
CA ARG A 315 17.85 -6.99 4.06
C ARG A 315 18.09 -6.58 2.61
N PRO A 316 18.49 -7.49 1.71
CA PRO A 316 18.58 -7.19 0.30
C PRO A 316 17.20 -6.86 -0.28
N PHE A 317 17.18 -6.03 -1.31
CA PHE A 317 15.97 -5.69 -2.03
C PHE A 317 16.23 -5.54 -3.53
N VAL A 318 15.15 -5.69 -4.30
CA VAL A 318 15.10 -5.41 -5.73
C VAL A 318 13.90 -4.52 -6.02
N ASN A 319 14.05 -3.60 -6.97
CA ASN A 319 12.95 -2.76 -7.43
C ASN A 319 12.93 -2.62 -8.95
N VAL A 320 11.73 -2.33 -9.45
CA VAL A 320 11.48 -1.94 -10.83
C VAL A 320 10.49 -0.79 -10.81
N GLY A 321 10.68 0.19 -11.68
CA GLY A 321 9.84 1.36 -11.68
C GLY A 321 9.89 2.15 -12.96
N TRP A 322 9.05 3.18 -12.96
CA TRP A 322 8.92 4.16 -14.02
C TRP A 322 9.09 5.55 -13.44
N GLY A 323 9.71 6.42 -14.22
CA GLY A 323 10.00 7.80 -13.83
C GLY A 323 9.47 8.79 -14.85
N ASN A 324 8.93 9.88 -14.36
CA ASN A 324 8.48 11.03 -15.14
C ASN A 324 9.29 12.23 -14.71
N ALA A 325 10.07 12.79 -15.62
CA ALA A 325 10.85 13.99 -15.37
C ALA A 325 10.31 15.16 -16.19
N VAL A 326 10.22 16.33 -15.56
CA VAL A 326 9.78 17.57 -16.19
C VAL A 326 10.93 18.58 -16.13
N VAL A 327 11.21 19.25 -17.25
CA VAL A 327 12.21 20.31 -17.33
C VAL A 327 11.78 21.46 -16.43
N LEU A 328 12.66 21.86 -15.52
CA LEU A 328 12.52 23.06 -14.70
C LEU A 328 13.28 24.24 -15.29
N SER A 329 14.45 23.99 -15.88
CA SER A 329 15.31 25.01 -16.42
C SER A 329 16.14 24.46 -17.57
N GLU A 330 16.21 25.24 -18.64
CA GLU A 330 17.07 25.04 -19.80
C GLU A 330 18.32 25.89 -19.60
N ASN A 331 19.30 25.36 -18.87
CA ASN A 331 20.47 26.12 -18.46
C ASN A 331 21.39 26.44 -19.66
N GLU A 332 21.53 25.50 -20.60
CA GLU A 332 22.27 25.66 -21.85
C GLU A 332 21.55 24.94 -22.99
N ASN A 333 21.44 25.59 -24.14
CA ASN A 333 20.93 25.03 -25.39
C ASN A 333 21.56 25.76 -26.57
N LYS A 334 22.88 25.58 -26.74
CA LYS A 334 23.67 26.38 -27.70
C LYS A 334 24.31 25.50 -28.76
N ARG A 335 24.30 26.00 -29.99
CA ARG A 335 25.03 25.44 -31.12
C ARG A 335 25.79 26.54 -31.83
N PHE A 336 27.11 26.37 -31.83
CA PHE A 336 28.04 27.14 -32.64
C PHE A 336 28.35 26.36 -33.93
N ARG A 337 28.44 27.08 -35.05
CA ARG A 337 28.92 26.54 -36.32
C ARG A 337 29.73 27.61 -37.04
N GLU A 338 30.93 27.24 -37.48
CA GLU A 338 31.81 28.15 -38.19
C GLU A 338 31.12 28.73 -39.44
N GLY A 339 31.14 30.06 -39.57
CA GLY A 339 30.50 30.78 -40.68
C GLY A 339 29.00 31.02 -40.54
N TYR A 340 28.38 30.62 -39.43
CA TYR A 340 26.97 30.85 -39.12
C TYR A 340 26.81 31.60 -37.78
N ARG A 341 25.66 32.23 -37.56
CA ARG A 341 25.32 32.79 -36.24
C ARG A 341 24.99 31.65 -35.27
N ASP A 342 25.33 31.86 -34.00
CA ASP A 342 24.93 30.97 -32.93
C ASP A 342 23.42 30.78 -32.93
N SER A 343 23.01 29.54 -32.68
CA SER A 343 21.62 29.11 -32.71
C SER A 343 21.35 28.15 -31.56
N GLU A 344 20.08 27.89 -31.31
CA GLU A 344 19.72 26.82 -30.39
C GLU A 344 20.11 25.46 -30.97
N ALA A 345 20.66 24.58 -30.12
CA ALA A 345 20.99 23.23 -30.57
C ALA A 345 19.74 22.42 -30.86
N ILE A 346 18.71 22.57 -30.03
CA ILE A 346 17.40 21.94 -30.19
C ILE A 346 16.34 23.02 -30.02
N ASP A 347 15.65 23.38 -31.10
CA ASP A 347 14.48 24.26 -31.03
C ASP A 347 13.32 23.52 -30.36
N GLY A 348 12.82 24.08 -29.25
CA GLY A 348 11.69 23.55 -28.49
C GLY A 348 11.92 22.15 -27.89
N PRO A 349 12.91 21.96 -26.99
CA PRO A 349 13.18 20.65 -26.41
C PRO A 349 11.94 20.08 -25.70
N ARG A 350 11.79 18.75 -25.76
CA ARG A 350 10.69 18.06 -25.11
C ARG A 350 10.78 18.29 -23.59
N LYS A 351 9.75 18.94 -23.04
CA LYS A 351 9.69 19.30 -21.61
C LYS A 351 9.45 18.11 -20.67
N HIS A 352 9.04 16.97 -21.19
CA HIS A 352 8.78 15.75 -20.42
C HIS A 352 9.67 14.60 -20.90
N GLU A 353 10.23 13.87 -19.94
CA GLU A 353 11.07 12.71 -20.17
C GLU A 353 10.52 11.51 -19.37
N GLY A 354 10.18 10.44 -20.09
CA GLY A 354 9.77 9.18 -19.54
C GLY A 354 10.96 8.25 -19.36
N SER A 355 10.97 7.51 -18.24
CA SER A 355 12.04 6.55 -17.94
C SER A 355 11.51 5.25 -17.35
N ILE A 356 12.25 4.18 -17.60
CA ILE A 356 12.12 2.89 -16.90
C ILE A 356 13.44 2.60 -16.19
N PHE A 357 13.36 1.99 -15.02
CA PHE A 357 14.55 1.65 -14.26
C PHE A 357 14.36 0.36 -13.45
N GLY A 358 15.48 -0.28 -13.16
CA GLY A 358 15.56 -1.41 -12.25
C GLY A 358 16.80 -1.27 -11.37
N GLY A 359 16.67 -1.69 -10.11
CA GLY A 359 17.72 -1.54 -9.12
C GLY A 359 17.76 -2.67 -8.12
N LEU A 360 18.94 -2.84 -7.54
CA LEU A 360 19.22 -3.80 -6.48
C LEU A 360 19.96 -3.08 -5.36
N GLY A 361 19.69 -3.47 -4.13
CA GLY A 361 20.23 -2.76 -2.98
C GLY A 361 20.11 -3.53 -1.67
N VAL A 362 20.56 -2.88 -0.62
CA VAL A 362 20.54 -3.42 0.75
C VAL A 362 19.98 -2.39 1.72
N GLN A 363 19.15 -2.87 2.65
CA GLN A 363 18.62 -2.09 3.75
C GLN A 363 19.25 -2.53 5.07
N TYR A 364 19.78 -1.59 5.85
CA TYR A 364 20.26 -1.81 7.21
C TYR A 364 19.68 -0.73 8.15
N GLY A 365 18.74 -1.13 9.00
CA GLY A 365 18.02 -0.21 9.88
C GLY A 365 17.29 0.89 9.10
N ARG A 366 17.72 2.15 9.30
CA ARG A 366 17.21 3.35 8.62
C ARG A 366 17.90 3.68 7.30
N PHE A 367 18.99 2.99 6.96
CA PHE A 367 19.78 3.27 5.77
C PHE A 367 19.45 2.28 4.65
N GLN A 368 19.46 2.77 3.42
CA GLN A 368 19.37 1.97 2.20
C GLN A 368 20.43 2.43 1.21
N VAL A 369 21.07 1.48 0.54
CA VAL A 369 22.00 1.74 -0.57
C VAL A 369 21.54 0.94 -1.77
N GLU A 370 21.49 1.57 -2.94
CA GLU A 370 20.93 1.03 -4.18
C GLU A 370 21.86 1.32 -5.36
N ALA A 371 22.10 0.29 -6.17
CA ALA A 371 22.63 0.44 -7.52
C ALA A 371 21.46 0.29 -8.52
N ARG A 372 21.31 1.24 -9.43
CA ARG A 372 20.17 1.33 -10.34
C ARG A 372 20.64 1.59 -11.77
N HIS A 373 19.99 0.93 -12.73
CA HIS A 373 20.12 1.24 -14.14
C HIS A 373 18.81 1.86 -14.65
N ALA A 374 18.90 3.02 -15.29
CA ALA A 374 17.75 3.71 -15.87
C ALA A 374 17.95 3.94 -17.37
N ARG A 375 16.84 3.89 -18.12
CA ARG A 375 16.76 4.24 -19.53
C ARG A 375 15.64 5.24 -19.76
N THR A 376 15.90 6.24 -20.59
CA THR A 376 14.95 7.32 -20.84
C THR A 376 14.77 7.58 -22.33
N ASN A 377 13.67 8.26 -22.68
CA ASN A 377 13.37 8.69 -24.04
C ASN A 377 13.99 10.06 -24.41
N GLY A 378 14.74 10.68 -23.48
CA GLY A 378 15.44 11.93 -23.68
C GLY A 378 14.55 13.15 -23.96
N PHE A 379 15.19 14.19 -24.47
CA PHE A 379 14.63 15.54 -24.64
C PHE A 379 14.38 15.96 -26.10
N SER A 380 14.60 15.08 -27.09
CA SER A 380 14.40 15.50 -28.49
C SER A 380 12.92 15.64 -28.83
N PRO A 381 12.50 16.75 -29.46
CA PRO A 381 11.15 16.91 -29.97
C PRO A 381 10.97 16.30 -31.37
N TYR A 382 12.05 15.92 -32.05
CA TYR A 382 12.02 15.53 -33.47
C TYR A 382 11.85 14.02 -33.65
N ASN A 383 11.09 13.62 -34.67
CA ASN A 383 10.97 12.20 -35.05
C ASN A 383 12.27 11.65 -35.67
N ALA A 384 13.05 12.50 -36.34
CA ALA A 384 14.31 12.11 -36.98
C ALA A 384 15.51 12.07 -36.01
N LEU A 385 15.33 12.46 -34.75
CA LEU A 385 16.40 12.49 -33.74
C LEU A 385 15.96 11.82 -32.44
N GLY A 386 16.53 10.66 -32.13
CA GLY A 386 16.41 10.02 -30.81
C GLY A 386 17.53 10.48 -29.88
N THR A 387 17.20 10.89 -28.65
CA THR A 387 18.17 11.30 -27.61
C THR A 387 18.10 10.42 -26.35
N GLY A 388 17.96 9.10 -26.54
CA GLY A 388 17.83 8.18 -25.41
C GLY A 388 19.03 8.23 -24.46
N ILE A 389 18.75 8.24 -23.16
CA ILE A 389 19.77 8.35 -22.12
C ILE A 389 19.84 7.05 -21.34
N ARG A 390 21.06 6.59 -21.07
CA ARG A 390 21.34 5.45 -20.19
C ARG A 390 22.09 5.95 -18.97
N SER A 391 21.59 5.60 -17.79
CA SER A 391 22.16 6.08 -16.53
C SER A 391 22.47 4.92 -15.60
N TRP A 392 23.69 4.93 -15.06
CA TRP A 392 24.07 4.11 -13.91
C TRP A 392 24.04 4.99 -12.66
N GLN A 393 23.24 4.59 -11.68
CA GLN A 393 22.93 5.41 -10.52
C GLN A 393 23.32 4.68 -9.23
N GLY A 394 23.96 5.41 -8.33
CA GLY A 394 24.14 5.02 -6.93
C GLY A 394 23.28 5.90 -6.05
N VAL A 395 22.35 5.32 -5.29
CA VAL A 395 21.40 6.05 -4.45
C VAL A 395 21.50 5.59 -3.01
N VAL A 396 21.58 6.55 -2.09
CA VAL A 396 21.52 6.34 -0.65
C VAL A 396 20.24 6.97 -0.12
N ARG A 397 19.52 6.24 0.73
CA ARG A 397 18.31 6.74 1.39
C ARG A 397 18.42 6.63 2.89
N VAL A 398 17.89 7.63 3.58
CA VAL A 398 17.83 7.67 5.04
C VAL A 398 16.39 7.91 5.45
N ARG A 399 15.80 6.92 6.13
CA ARG A 399 14.46 7.03 6.72
C ARG A 399 14.49 7.99 7.91
N ILE A 400 13.53 8.90 7.95
CA ILE A 400 13.27 9.83 9.06
C ILE A 400 12.28 9.21 10.04
#